data_AF-A0A931UGJ4-F1
#
_entry.id   AF-A0A931UGJ4-F1
#
_cell.length_a   1.000
_cell.length_b   1.000
_cell.length_c   1.000
_cell.angle_alpha   90.00
_cell.angle_beta   90.00
_cell.angle_gamma   90.00
#
_symmetry.space_group_name_H-M   'P 1'
#
loop_
_entity.id
_entity.type
_entity.pdbx_description
1 polymer ?
#
loop_
_entity_poly.entity_id
_entity_poly.type
_entity_poly.pdbx_seq_one_letter_code
_entity_poly.pdbx_strand_id
1 'polypeptide(L)' 'MRCEYNDGLKVNYSGSLQITKGSEVNVYMKEGFIPANIRDELDAATRSNDCGDMRKVAETVTETVGNRACIHEWQK' A
#
# COMPACT_ATOMS: atom_id res chain seq x y z
N MET A 1 -6.21 7.17 4.98
CA MET A 1 -5.11 8.09 4.64
C MET A 1 -4.79 8.02 3.16
N ARG A 2 -4.51 9.17 2.53
CA ARG A 2 -4.09 9.26 1.14
C ARG A 2 -2.82 10.11 1.05
N CYS A 3 -1.78 9.58 0.43
CA CYS A 3 -0.54 10.29 0.13
C CYS A 3 -0.31 10.31 -1.37
N GLU A 4 0.11 11.46 -1.90
CA GLU A 4 0.48 11.66 -3.29
C GLU A 4 1.86 12.30 -3.32
N TYR A 5 2.79 11.70 -4.06
CA TYR A 5 4.18 12.12 -4.12
C TYR A 5 4.49 12.76 -5.47
N ASN A 6 5.49 13.65 -5.48
CA ASN A 6 5.90 14.38 -6.69
C ASN A 6 6.36 13.46 -7.83
N ASP A 7 6.83 12.25 -7.54
CA ASP A 7 7.22 11.27 -8.55
C ASP A 7 6.03 10.48 -9.15
N GLY A 8 4.80 10.87 -8.83
CA GLY A 8 3.57 10.27 -9.36
C GLY A 8 3.10 9.02 -8.61
N LEU A 9 3.84 8.59 -7.58
CA LEU A 9 3.39 7.57 -6.63
C LEU A 9 2.18 8.08 -5.85
N LYS A 10 1.18 7.21 -5.69
CA LYS A 10 -0.04 7.47 -4.91
C LYS A 10 -0.32 6.27 -4.03
N VAL A 11 -0.49 6.52 -2.74
CA VAL A 11 -0.80 5.51 -1.74
C VAL A 11 -2.12 5.89 -1.08
N ASN A 12 -3.06 4.96 -1.10
CA ASN A 12 -4.36 5.13 -0.46
C ASN A 12 -4.61 3.94 0.46
N TYR A 13 -4.81 4.23 1.74
CA TYR A 13 -5.11 3.24 2.76
C TYR A 13 -6.37 3.64 3.52
N SER A 14 -7.44 2.86 3.38
CA SER A 14 -8.71 3.12 4.07
C SER A 14 -9.41 1.80 4.38
N GLY A 15 -8.67 0.90 5.03
CA GLY A 15 -9.01 -0.52 5.20
C GLY A 15 -8.38 -1.38 4.10
N SER A 16 -8.61 -1.05 2.82
CA SER A 16 -7.81 -1.59 1.72
C SER A 16 -6.60 -0.71 1.40
N LEU A 17 -5.50 -1.34 0.99
CA LEU A 17 -4.30 -0.68 0.49
C LEU A 17 -4.32 -0.63 -1.03
N GLN A 18 -4.12 0.55 -1.59
CA GLN A 18 -3.94 0.77 -3.02
C GLN A 18 -2.68 1.61 -3.25
N ILE A 19 -1.78 1.11 -4.08
CA ILE A 19 -0.52 1.76 -4.46
C ILE A 19 -0.51 1.86 -5.97
N THR A 20 -0.36 3.06 -6.51
CA THR A 20 -0.31 3.29 -7.95
C THR A 20 0.82 4.26 -8.30
N LYS A 21 1.50 4.03 -9.42
CA LYS A 21 2.50 4.95 -9.97
C LYS A 21 2.48 4.83 -11.49
N GLY A 22 1.86 5.81 -12.14
CA GLY A 22 1.68 5.81 -13.59
C GLY A 22 1.15 4.47 -14.12
N SER A 23 1.82 3.92 -15.14
CA SER A 23 1.53 2.60 -15.71
C SER A 23 2.37 1.47 -15.10
N GLU A 24 3.36 1.82 -14.27
CA GLU A 24 4.43 0.94 -13.80
C GLU A 24 4.01 0.16 -12.55
N VAL A 25 3.35 0.84 -11.62
CA VAL A 25 2.88 0.26 -10.37
C VAL A 25 1.36 0.32 -10.30
N ASN A 26 0.74 -0.83 -10.05
CA ASN A 26 -0.66 -0.96 -9.71
C ASN A 26 -0.82 -2.15 -8.75
N VAL A 27 -0.82 -1.83 -7.46
CA VAL A 27 -1.02 -2.80 -6.38
C VAL A 27 -2.30 -2.48 -5.64
N TYR A 28 -3.11 -3.50 -5.42
CA TYR A 28 -4.29 -3.45 -4.60
C TYR A 28 -4.31 -4.64 -3.64
N MET A 29 -4.48 -4.38 -2.34
CA MET A 29 -4.66 -5.39 -1.31
C MET A 29 -5.90 -5.06 -0.48
N LYS A 30 -6.83 -6.01 -0.41
CA LYS A 30 -8.01 -5.89 0.44
C LYS A 30 -7.63 -6.10 1.92
N GLU A 31 -8.29 -5.40 2.84
CA GLU A 31 -7.99 -5.36 4.29
C GLU A 31 -7.63 -6.73 4.91
N GLY A 32 -8.47 -7.74 4.68
CA GLY A 32 -8.27 -9.08 5.24
C GLY A 32 -7.10 -9.89 4.66
N PHE A 33 -6.43 -9.35 3.65
CA PHE A 33 -5.28 -9.96 2.97
C PHE A 33 -3.99 -9.17 3.18
N ILE A 34 -4.06 -8.02 3.86
CA ILE A 34 -2.88 -7.26 4.25
C ILE A 34 -2.20 -8.04 5.39
N PRO A 35 -0.93 -8.46 5.23
CA PRO A 35 -0.18 -9.11 6.29
C PRO A 35 -0.18 -8.26 7.55
N ALA A 36 -0.29 -8.89 8.73
CA ALA A 36 -0.43 -8.17 10.00
C ALA A 36 0.70 -7.15 10.22
N ASN A 37 1.94 -7.51 9.91
CA ASN A 37 3.10 -6.62 10.00
C ASN A 37 2.94 -5.36 9.14
N ILE A 38 2.47 -5.49 7.89
CA ILE A 38 2.25 -4.36 7.00
C ILE A 38 1.07 -3.51 7.48
N ARG A 39 0.02 -4.17 7.99
CA ARG A 39 -1.15 -3.48 8.55
C ARG A 39 -0.75 -2.61 9.74
N ASP A 40 0.03 -3.14 10.67
CA ASP A 40 0.51 -2.39 11.83
C ASP A 40 1.34 -1.16 11.42
N GLU A 41 2.20 -1.27 10.40
CA GLU A 41 2.95 -0.13 9.87
C GLU A 41 2.04 0.93 9.20
N LEU A 42 1.05 0.49 8.39
CA LEU A 42 0.08 1.40 7.77
C LEU A 42 -0.79 2.12 8.81
N ASP A 43 -1.21 1.42 9.86
CA ASP A 43 -1.97 1.99 10.97
C ASP A 43 -1.13 3.00 11.76
N ALA A 44 0.14 2.70 12.03
CA ALA A 44 1.06 3.62 12.68
C ALA A 44 1.29 4.89 11.84
N ALA A 45 1.57 4.74 10.54
CA ALA A 45 1.73 5.86 9.62
C ALA A 45 0.45 6.71 9.50
N THR A 46 -0.71 6.07 9.51
CA THR A 46 -2.02 6.74 9.50
C THR A 46 -2.28 7.54 10.76
N ARG A 47 -1.95 7.00 11.94
CA ARG A 47 -2.10 7.71 13.23
C ARG A 47 -1.19 8.92 13.34
N SER A 48 0.04 8.81 12.83
CA SER A 48 1.01 9.90 12.80
C SER A 48 0.78 10.88 11.64
N ASN A 49 -0.12 10.54 10.71
CA ASN A 49 -0.35 11.28 9.46
C ASN A 49 0.96 11.51 8.67
N ASP A 50 1.86 10.53 8.70
CA ASP A 50 3.19 10.61 8.11
C ASP A 50 3.23 9.96 6.72
N CYS A 51 3.33 10.80 5.69
CA CYS A 51 3.46 10.30 4.32
C CYS A 51 4.85 9.74 4.01
N GLY A 52 5.87 9.98 4.83
CA GLY A 52 7.19 9.36 4.65
C GLY A 52 7.14 7.86 4.95
N ASP A 53 6.51 7.48 6.05
CA ASP A 53 6.33 6.08 6.43
C ASP A 53 5.37 5.35 5.49
N MET A 54 4.29 6.00 5.04
CA MET A 54 3.41 5.44 4.00
C MET A 54 4.16 5.12 2.70
N ARG A 55 5.20 5.89 2.36
CA ARG A 55 6.04 5.64 1.18
C ARG A 55 6.87 4.38 1.36
N LYS A 56 7.56 4.25 2.50
CA LYS A 56 8.38 3.09 2.82
C LYS A 56 7.54 1.81 2.79
N VAL A 57 6.36 1.84 3.40
CA VAL A 57 5.45 0.69 3.39
C VAL A 57 5.02 0.35 1.96
N ALA A 58 4.71 1.35 1.14
CA ALA A 58 4.36 1.11 -0.25
C ALA A 58 5.50 0.47 -1.05
N GLU A 59 6.74 0.92 -0.85
CA GLU A 59 7.94 0.33 -1.44
C GLU A 59 8.11 -1.13 -1.01
N THR A 60 8.08 -1.41 0.29
CA THR A 60 8.14 -2.77 0.85
C THR A 60 7.07 -3.69 0.28
N VAL A 61 5.82 -3.20 0.18
CA VAL A 61 4.71 -3.96 -0.40
C VAL A 61 5.01 -4.28 -1.87
N THR A 62 5.37 -3.28 -2.68
CA THR A 62 5.66 -3.48 -4.10
C THR A 62 6.87 -4.39 -4.34
N GLU A 63 7.87 -4.38 -3.47
CA GLU A 63 9.00 -5.32 -3.51
C GLU A 63 8.59 -6.75 -3.14
N THR A 64 7.66 -6.90 -2.20
CA THR A 64 7.20 -8.21 -1.71
C THR A 64 6.23 -8.89 -2.66
N VAL A 65 5.21 -8.16 -3.13
CA VAL A 65 4.14 -8.73 -3.98
C VAL A 65 4.32 -8.44 -5.46
N GLY A 66 5.29 -7.60 -5.82
CA GLY A 66 5.54 -7.11 -7.16
C GLY A 66 4.79 -5.82 -7.50
N ASN A 67 5.24 -5.15 -8.56
CA ASN A 67 4.69 -3.86 -9.00
C ASN A 67 3.25 -3.96 -9.53
N ARG A 68 2.77 -5.15 -9.86
CA ARG A 68 1.44 -5.40 -10.44
C ARG A 68 0.79 -6.56 -9.71
N ALA A 69 0.16 -6.26 -8.59
CA ALA A 69 -0.47 -7.26 -7.73
C ALA A 69 -1.91 -6.85 -7.40
N CYS A 70 -2.85 -7.76 -7.64
CA CYS A 70 -4.24 -7.60 -7.21
C CYS A 70 -4.58 -8.73 -6.24
N ILE A 71 -4.58 -8.42 -4.95
CA ILE A 71 -4.84 -9.36 -3.88
C ILE A 71 -6.22 -9.04 -3.30
N HIS A 72 -7.24 -9.71 -3.86
CA HIS A 72 -8.62 -9.59 -3.40
C HIS A 72 -9.22 -10.92 -2.90
N GLU A 73 -8.65 -12.08 -3.29
CA GLU A 73 -9.08 -13.43 -2.92
C GLU A 73 -7.88 -14.42 -2.93
N TRP A 74 -7.75 -15.28 -1.90
CA TRP A 74 -6.91 -16.48 -1.97
C TRP A 74 -7.72 -17.51 -2.76
N GLN A 75 -7.23 -17.95 -3.93
CA GLN A 75 -7.80 -19.12 -4.60
C GLN A 75 -7.62 -20.31 -3.63
N LYS A 76 -8.74 -20.94 -3.27
CA LYS A 76 -8.86 -22.05 -2.32
C LYS A 76 -7.91 -23.21 -2.61
#